data_AF-A0A1L9MT90-F1
#
_entry.id   AF-A0A1L9MT90-F1
#
_cell.length_a   1.000
_cell.length_b   1.000
_cell.length_c   1.000
_cell.angle_alpha   90.00
_cell.angle_beta   90.00
_cell.angle_gamma   90.00
#
_symmetry.space_group_name_H-M   'P 1'
#
loop_
_entity.id
_entity.type
_entity.pdbx_description
1 polymer ?
#
loop_
_entity_poly.entity_id
_entity_poly.type
_entity_poly.pdbx_seq_one_letter_code
_entity_poly.pdbx_strand_id
1 'polypeptide(L)'
;MGSSSKKKKEKQKDFQKPKLKVGKAKAKPDNFTDTSFKSKSITLTQQSLTLHAPSTTHQFTHHVSLLNSKSDTQRRDSLAHLTTHLTSAPTSQPLPIPVSTLLPTLSPLILDASTTVRTQLLKLLRTLPPNDVEDHVASLMPYVRAGMTHLAADIRVTAVDVLSWLVEIAGEAVVSCAGGWIKTLNCFLSVLGWHTEESSKWSSNRAAFGKAGAKGKPMVKVLGVLAEFLEAGIGEDGDDGEMEVDESGTGTGGGFPIVQTDVHMVPKSAQPYVYLNLFGAPRDEEGEMYETREERFRVFKGRFLVPVERGLESARQDGGEVGRASSAVSKVLKEARGVDWEV
;
A
#
# COMPACT_ATOMS: atom_id res chain seq x y z
N MET A 1 -86.56 10.32 -39.85
CA MET A 1 -86.48 8.93 -39.34
C MET A 1 -85.00 8.52 -39.25
N GLY A 2 -84.31 8.67 -38.11
CA GLY A 2 -82.86 8.38 -38.07
C GLY A 2 -82.11 8.57 -36.74
N SER A 3 -82.80 8.91 -35.65
CA SER A 3 -82.18 9.06 -34.32
C SER A 3 -82.24 7.78 -33.47
N SER A 4 -83.10 6.82 -33.81
CA SER A 4 -83.29 5.60 -32.98
C SER A 4 -82.24 4.52 -33.25
N SER A 5 -81.75 4.39 -34.48
CA SER A 5 -80.73 3.40 -34.86
C SER A 5 -79.34 3.77 -34.32
N LYS A 6 -79.00 5.06 -34.24
CA LYS A 6 -77.76 5.55 -33.59
C LYS A 6 -77.76 5.26 -32.09
N LYS A 7 -78.84 5.60 -31.37
CA LYS A 7 -79.01 5.27 -29.94
C LYS A 7 -78.97 3.76 -29.67
N LYS A 8 -79.55 2.95 -30.56
CA LYS A 8 -79.52 1.47 -30.44
C LYS A 8 -78.12 0.90 -30.69
N LYS A 9 -77.36 1.49 -31.62
CA LYS A 9 -75.99 1.08 -31.95
C LYS A 9 -74.98 1.53 -30.87
N GLU A 10 -75.23 2.66 -30.20
CA GLU A 10 -74.48 3.10 -29.02
C GLU A 10 -74.73 2.18 -27.82
N LYS A 11 -76.00 1.84 -27.51
CA LYS A 11 -76.33 0.84 -26.49
C LYS A 11 -75.77 -0.56 -26.79
N GLN A 12 -75.63 -0.93 -28.06
CA GLN A 12 -74.97 -2.18 -28.46
C GLN A 12 -73.45 -2.17 -28.30
N LYS A 13 -72.82 -0.99 -28.23
CA LYS A 13 -71.38 -0.86 -27.95
C LYS A 13 -71.10 -1.00 -26.46
N ASP A 14 -72.03 -0.60 -25.60
CA ASP A 14 -71.88 -0.68 -24.12
C ASP A 14 -71.74 -2.12 -23.59
N PHE A 15 -72.23 -3.13 -24.30
CA PHE A 15 -72.26 -4.52 -23.82
C PHE A 15 -71.69 -5.53 -24.83
N GLN A 16 -70.58 -5.17 -25.50
CA GLN A 16 -69.90 -6.11 -26.40
C GLN A 16 -69.07 -7.13 -25.61
N LYS A 17 -69.64 -8.32 -25.41
CA LYS A 17 -68.89 -9.46 -24.87
C LYS A 17 -67.75 -9.84 -25.84
N PRO A 18 -66.48 -9.85 -25.38
CA PRO A 18 -65.35 -10.24 -26.21
C PRO A 18 -65.54 -11.65 -26.76
N LYS A 19 -65.30 -11.85 -28.06
CA LYS A 19 -65.42 -13.15 -28.72
C LYS A 19 -64.41 -14.13 -28.09
N LEU A 20 -64.90 -15.22 -27.51
CA LEU A 20 -64.10 -16.28 -26.87
C LEU A 20 -63.02 -16.78 -27.84
N LYS A 21 -61.76 -16.49 -27.54
CA LYS A 21 -60.59 -17.05 -28.22
C LYS A 21 -60.17 -18.30 -27.47
N VAL A 22 -60.44 -19.46 -28.07
CA VAL A 22 -60.11 -20.77 -27.51
C VAL A 22 -58.59 -20.85 -27.25
N GLY A 23 -58.18 -21.37 -26.09
CA GLY A 23 -56.76 -21.50 -25.70
C GLY A 23 -56.16 -20.33 -24.89
N LYS A 24 -56.89 -19.24 -24.66
CA LYS A 24 -56.47 -18.15 -23.75
C LYS A 24 -57.18 -18.25 -22.41
N ALA A 25 -56.53 -17.78 -21.34
CA ALA A 25 -57.14 -17.71 -20.02
C ALA A 25 -58.49 -16.97 -20.09
N LYS A 26 -59.51 -17.52 -19.42
CA LYS A 26 -60.85 -16.94 -19.37
C LYS A 26 -60.74 -15.50 -18.88
N ALA A 27 -61.30 -14.56 -19.65
CA ALA A 27 -61.29 -13.15 -19.29
C ALA A 27 -61.97 -12.95 -17.92
N LYS A 28 -61.42 -12.04 -17.11
CA LYS A 28 -62.02 -11.65 -15.84
C LYS A 28 -63.42 -11.05 -16.13
N PRO A 29 -64.43 -11.30 -15.28
CA PRO A 29 -65.78 -10.80 -15.51
C PRO A 29 -65.81 -9.26 -15.51
N ASP A 30 -66.79 -8.65 -16.19
CA ASP A 30 -66.83 -7.18 -16.40
C ASP A 30 -66.95 -6.37 -15.10
N ASN A 31 -67.39 -6.99 -14.01
CA ASN A 31 -67.46 -6.42 -12.67
C ASN A 31 -66.26 -6.77 -11.78
N PHE A 32 -65.18 -7.32 -12.36
CA PHE A 32 -63.98 -7.68 -11.62
C PHE A 32 -63.18 -6.44 -11.24
N THR A 33 -63.18 -6.11 -9.95
CA THR A 33 -62.26 -5.11 -9.39
C THR A 33 -60.91 -5.75 -9.14
N ASP A 34 -59.88 -5.32 -9.85
CA ASP A 34 -58.50 -5.76 -9.61
C ASP A 34 -57.92 -5.03 -8.39
N THR A 35 -57.74 -5.75 -7.29
CA THR A 35 -57.16 -5.23 -6.05
C THR A 35 -55.64 -5.31 -6.01
N SER A 36 -55.00 -5.72 -7.11
CA SER A 36 -53.55 -5.69 -7.20
C SER A 36 -53.05 -4.26 -7.35
N PHE A 37 -52.34 -3.78 -6.33
CA PHE A 37 -51.58 -2.53 -6.40
C PHE A 37 -50.12 -2.80 -6.11
N LYS A 38 -49.24 -1.96 -6.65
CA LYS A 38 -47.81 -1.97 -6.35
C LYS A 38 -47.47 -0.66 -5.67
N SER A 39 -47.02 -0.73 -4.42
CA SER A 39 -46.48 0.41 -3.69
C SER A 39 -44.96 0.29 -3.63
N LYS A 40 -44.26 1.40 -3.85
CA LYS A 40 -42.81 1.50 -3.68
C LYS A 40 -42.53 2.53 -2.59
N SER A 41 -41.67 2.17 -1.64
CA SER A 41 -41.22 3.10 -0.62
C SER A 41 -40.20 4.08 -1.21
N ILE A 42 -40.26 5.34 -0.78
CA ILE A 42 -39.24 6.35 -1.11
C ILE A 42 -38.19 6.29 -0.01
N THR A 43 -36.97 5.88 -0.35
CA THR A 43 -35.83 5.94 0.56
C THR A 43 -35.13 7.28 0.43
N LEU A 44 -35.22 8.13 1.45
CA LEU A 44 -34.48 9.38 1.52
C LEU A 44 -33.06 9.13 2.04
N THR A 45 -32.07 9.86 1.52
CA THR A 45 -30.71 9.86 2.08
C THR A 45 -30.72 10.51 3.45
N GLN A 46 -30.21 9.80 4.47
CA GLN A 46 -30.05 10.35 5.81
C GLN A 46 -29.06 11.53 5.78
N GLN A 47 -29.54 12.71 6.16
CA GLN A 47 -28.68 13.85 6.47
C GLN A 47 -28.28 13.73 7.95
N SER A 48 -27.03 14.04 8.28
CA SER A 48 -26.49 14.01 9.65
C SER A 48 -27.03 15.17 10.50
N LEU A 49 -28.36 15.27 10.60
CA LEU A 49 -29.09 16.26 11.38
C LEU A 49 -29.68 15.56 12.61
N THR A 50 -28.81 15.04 13.48
CA THR A 50 -29.21 14.43 14.75
C THR A 50 -29.06 15.42 15.89
N LEU A 51 -30.01 15.43 16.82
CA LEU A 51 -29.90 16.23 18.06
C LEU A 51 -28.81 15.68 19.01
N HIS A 52 -28.43 14.42 18.82
CA HIS A 52 -27.37 13.76 19.58
C HIS A 52 -26.04 13.84 18.83
N ALA A 53 -24.95 14.05 19.57
CA ALA A 53 -23.60 14.02 19.04
C ALA A 53 -23.27 12.63 18.47
N PRO A 54 -22.67 12.53 17.27
CA PRO A 54 -22.25 11.25 16.72
C PRO A 54 -21.20 10.57 17.61
N SER A 55 -21.21 9.24 17.65
CA SER A 55 -20.17 8.48 18.37
C SER A 55 -18.77 8.76 17.79
N THR A 56 -17.73 8.61 18.60
CA THR A 56 -16.34 8.80 18.17
C THR A 56 -15.98 7.90 16.98
N THR A 57 -16.42 6.64 17.01
CA THR A 57 -16.27 5.69 15.88
C THR A 57 -16.98 6.16 14.62
N HIS A 58 -18.18 6.74 14.74
CA HIS A 58 -18.89 7.29 13.59
C HIS A 58 -18.17 8.52 13.01
N GLN A 59 -17.66 9.41 13.86
CA GLN A 59 -16.86 10.56 13.42
C GLN A 59 -15.57 10.12 12.72
N PHE A 60 -14.88 9.12 13.28
CA PHE A 60 -13.67 8.54 12.69
C PHE A 60 -13.97 7.96 11.31
N THR A 61 -15.01 7.12 11.20
CA THR A 61 -15.43 6.51 9.93
C THR A 61 -15.84 7.56 8.90
N HIS A 62 -16.54 8.62 9.34
CA HIS A 62 -16.90 9.73 8.48
C HIS A 62 -15.64 10.43 7.92
N HIS A 63 -14.67 10.76 8.76
CA HIS A 63 -13.42 11.37 8.29
C HIS A 63 -12.60 10.47 7.37
N VAL A 64 -12.61 9.15 7.58
CA VAL A 64 -12.03 8.18 6.62
C VAL A 64 -12.74 8.28 5.26
N SER A 65 -14.07 8.39 5.23
CA SER A 65 -14.82 8.54 3.97
C SER A 65 -14.49 9.85 3.21
N LEU A 66 -14.07 10.90 3.91
CA LEU A 66 -13.70 12.19 3.33
C LEU A 66 -12.31 12.20 2.67
N LEU A 67 -11.51 11.15 2.86
CA LEU A 67 -10.19 11.02 2.25
C LEU A 67 -10.24 10.88 0.73
N ASN A 68 -11.39 10.51 0.15
CA ASN A 68 -11.60 10.51 -1.30
C ASN A 68 -12.31 11.78 -1.81
N SER A 69 -12.39 12.84 -0.99
CA SER A 69 -12.97 14.11 -1.42
C SER A 69 -12.15 14.73 -2.54
N LYS A 70 -12.81 15.43 -3.46
CA LYS A 70 -12.16 16.24 -4.50
C LYS A 70 -11.41 17.44 -3.90
N SER A 71 -11.82 17.93 -2.73
CA SER A 71 -11.17 19.05 -2.04
C SER A 71 -9.94 18.57 -1.28
N ASP A 72 -8.77 19.08 -1.65
CA ASP A 72 -7.51 18.80 -0.96
C ASP A 72 -7.52 19.29 0.49
N THR A 73 -8.15 20.44 0.75
CA THR A 73 -8.39 20.99 2.08
C THR A 73 -9.19 20.01 2.93
N GLN A 74 -10.26 19.42 2.38
CA GLN A 74 -11.09 18.46 3.13
C GLN A 74 -10.33 17.16 3.41
N ARG A 75 -9.52 16.66 2.46
CA ARG A 75 -8.65 15.50 2.68
C ARG A 75 -7.62 15.79 3.78
N ARG A 76 -6.91 16.92 3.70
CA ARG A 76 -5.92 17.36 4.69
C ARG A 76 -6.52 17.48 6.08
N ASP A 77 -7.64 18.17 6.21
CA ASP A 77 -8.27 18.43 7.51
C ASP A 77 -8.84 17.13 8.11
N SER A 78 -9.32 16.21 7.27
CA SER A 78 -9.72 14.87 7.71
C SER A 78 -8.54 14.04 8.19
N LEU A 79 -7.41 14.04 7.48
CA LEU A 79 -6.18 13.38 7.95
C LEU A 79 -5.70 13.97 9.27
N ALA A 80 -5.77 15.29 9.43
CA ALA A 80 -5.42 15.97 10.69
C ALA A 80 -6.34 15.52 11.85
N HIS A 81 -7.65 15.50 11.62
CA HIS A 81 -8.61 15.00 12.60
C HIS A 81 -8.33 13.54 13.00
N LEU A 82 -8.08 12.66 12.01
CA LEU A 82 -7.74 11.26 12.28
C LEU A 82 -6.46 11.14 13.11
N THR A 83 -5.44 11.94 12.80
CA THR A 83 -4.17 11.96 13.54
C THR A 83 -4.40 12.40 14.99
N THR A 84 -5.12 13.49 15.21
CA THR A 84 -5.47 13.97 16.55
C THR A 84 -6.27 12.93 17.32
N HIS A 85 -7.26 12.31 16.68
CA HIS A 85 -8.07 11.27 17.31
C HIS A 85 -7.20 10.10 17.80
N LEU A 86 -6.29 9.58 16.97
CA LEU A 86 -5.41 8.46 17.34
C LEU A 86 -4.40 8.85 18.43
N THR A 87 -3.78 10.03 18.33
CA THR A 87 -2.80 10.50 19.33
C THR A 87 -3.41 10.88 20.68
N SER A 88 -4.69 11.25 20.70
CA SER A 88 -5.40 11.61 21.94
C SER A 88 -6.01 10.41 22.67
N ALA A 89 -6.14 9.27 21.99
CA ALA A 89 -6.70 8.05 22.58
C ALA A 89 -5.66 7.37 23.50
N PRO A 90 -6.07 6.77 24.63
CA PRO A 90 -5.17 5.96 25.44
C PRO A 90 -4.62 4.79 24.62
N THR A 91 -3.34 4.46 24.80
CA THR A 91 -2.66 3.36 24.08
C THR A 91 -3.31 1.99 24.31
N SER A 92 -4.07 1.82 25.40
CA SER A 92 -4.82 0.60 25.69
C SER A 92 -6.12 0.44 24.90
N GLN A 93 -6.58 1.48 24.22
CA GLN A 93 -7.82 1.44 23.45
C GLN A 93 -7.53 0.97 22.01
N PRO A 94 -8.24 -0.05 21.50
CA PRO A 94 -8.06 -0.50 20.12
C PRO A 94 -8.48 0.60 19.13
N LEU A 95 -7.88 0.57 17.94
CA LEU A 95 -8.25 1.50 16.87
C LEU A 95 -9.74 1.35 16.52
N PRO A 96 -10.47 2.46 16.25
CA PRO A 96 -11.88 2.40 15.86
C PRO A 96 -12.15 1.59 14.58
N ILE A 97 -11.16 1.50 13.70
CA ILE A 97 -11.17 0.72 12.46
C ILE A 97 -9.82 -0.03 12.38
N PRO A 98 -9.80 -1.33 12.04
CA PRO A 98 -8.55 -2.07 11.86
C PRO A 98 -7.63 -1.46 10.79
N VAL A 99 -6.32 -1.56 11.01
CA VAL A 99 -5.29 -1.07 10.07
C VAL A 99 -5.47 -1.68 8.68
N SER A 100 -5.85 -2.96 8.59
CA SER A 100 -6.14 -3.67 7.33
C SER A 100 -7.26 -3.03 6.48
N THR A 101 -8.21 -2.34 7.12
CA THR A 101 -9.30 -1.63 6.43
C THR A 101 -8.94 -0.18 6.14
N LEU A 102 -8.10 0.42 6.99
CA LEU A 102 -7.68 1.81 6.85
C LEU A 102 -6.62 1.99 5.76
N LEU A 103 -5.58 1.14 5.73
CA LEU A 103 -4.44 1.28 4.80
C LEU A 103 -4.84 1.31 3.32
N PRO A 104 -5.79 0.51 2.82
CA PRO A 104 -6.24 0.60 1.42
C PRO A 104 -6.76 1.99 1.03
N THR A 105 -7.34 2.74 1.97
CA THR A 105 -7.80 4.12 1.73
C THR A 105 -6.69 5.15 1.84
N LEU A 106 -5.66 4.87 2.65
CA LEU A 106 -4.52 5.76 2.88
C LEU A 106 -3.44 5.63 1.79
N SER A 107 -3.19 4.43 1.30
CA SER A 107 -2.07 4.13 0.39
C SER A 107 -2.08 4.98 -0.90
N PRO A 108 -3.23 5.19 -1.58
CA PRO A 108 -3.28 6.03 -2.77
C PRO A 108 -2.91 7.50 -2.51
N LEU A 109 -3.09 7.99 -1.27
CA LEU A 109 -2.76 9.38 -0.91
C LEU A 109 -1.25 9.65 -0.88
N ILE A 110 -0.40 8.61 -0.92
CA ILE A 110 1.06 8.76 -1.14
C ILE A 110 1.31 9.47 -2.48
N LEU A 111 0.42 9.28 -3.45
CA LEU A 111 0.47 9.88 -4.78
C LEU A 111 -0.40 11.14 -4.92
N ASP A 112 -0.92 11.69 -3.81
CA ASP A 112 -1.79 12.88 -3.85
C ASP A 112 -1.04 14.08 -4.45
N ALA A 113 -1.73 14.86 -5.28
CA ALA A 113 -1.15 16.04 -5.91
C ALA A 113 -0.77 17.14 -4.90
N SER A 114 -1.43 17.21 -3.73
CA SER A 114 -1.18 18.22 -2.71
C SER A 114 -0.12 17.78 -1.70
N THR A 115 0.99 18.52 -1.64
CA THR A 115 2.06 18.28 -0.65
C THR A 115 1.59 18.36 0.79
N THR A 116 0.58 19.19 1.09
CA THR A 116 0.03 19.31 2.45
C THR A 116 -0.76 18.07 2.86
N VAL A 117 -1.47 17.45 1.92
CA VAL A 117 -2.17 16.17 2.14
C VAL A 117 -1.14 15.07 2.41
N ARG A 118 -0.11 14.94 1.56
CA ARG A 118 0.93 13.92 1.74
C ARG A 118 1.73 14.08 3.04
N THR A 119 2.04 15.32 3.42
CA THR A 119 2.69 15.61 4.72
C THR A 119 1.82 15.18 5.90
N GLN A 120 0.51 15.42 5.84
CA GLN A 120 -0.40 15.02 6.91
C GLN A 120 -0.70 13.53 6.91
N LEU A 121 -0.69 12.88 5.74
CA LEU A 121 -0.75 11.43 5.62
C LEU A 121 0.42 10.77 6.34
N LEU A 122 1.65 11.23 6.11
CA LEU A 122 2.82 10.64 6.77
C LEU A 122 2.74 10.78 8.30
N LYS A 123 2.22 11.90 8.81
CA LYS A 123 1.96 12.06 10.24
C LYS A 123 0.93 11.06 10.75
N LEU A 124 -0.17 10.84 10.02
CA LEU A 124 -1.16 9.83 10.37
C LEU A 124 -0.55 8.42 10.36
N LEU A 125 0.19 8.05 9.32
CA LEU A 125 0.84 6.75 9.21
C LEU A 125 1.76 6.44 10.41
N ARG A 126 2.53 7.44 10.87
CA ARG A 126 3.39 7.35 12.06
C ARG A 126 2.64 7.17 13.39
N THR A 127 1.32 7.37 13.41
CA THR A 127 0.50 7.12 14.60
C THR A 127 -0.12 5.72 14.64
N LEU A 128 0.04 4.93 13.57
CA LEU A 128 -0.44 3.55 13.53
C LEU A 128 0.52 2.63 14.30
N PRO A 129 0.02 1.54 14.93
CA PRO A 129 0.88 0.55 15.57
C PRO A 129 1.87 -0.08 14.56
N PRO A 130 3.19 -0.08 14.84
CA PRO A 130 4.19 -0.60 13.92
C PRO A 130 3.94 -2.03 13.45
N ASN A 131 3.68 -2.95 14.37
CA ASN A 131 3.45 -4.38 14.08
C ASN A 131 2.22 -4.58 13.16
N ASP A 132 1.16 -3.79 13.35
CA ASP A 132 -0.02 -3.88 12.49
C ASP A 132 0.27 -3.37 11.06
N VAL A 133 1.21 -2.44 10.90
CA VAL A 133 1.62 -1.92 9.59
C VAL A 133 2.57 -2.91 8.89
N GLU A 134 3.46 -3.56 9.64
CA GLU A 134 4.41 -4.57 9.16
C GLU A 134 3.71 -5.65 8.33
N ASP A 135 2.58 -6.18 8.83
CA ASP A 135 1.74 -7.19 8.17
C ASP A 135 1.20 -6.75 6.79
N HIS A 136 1.25 -5.44 6.50
CA HIS A 136 0.68 -4.82 5.31
C HIS A 136 1.72 -4.16 4.40
N VAL A 137 3.02 -4.31 4.69
CA VAL A 137 4.13 -3.72 3.89
C VAL A 137 4.01 -4.09 2.41
N ALA A 138 3.74 -5.36 2.11
CA ALA A 138 3.58 -5.84 0.73
C ALA A 138 2.48 -5.09 -0.06
N SER A 139 1.43 -4.61 0.63
CA SER A 139 0.33 -3.84 0.03
C SER A 139 0.67 -2.36 -0.17
N LEU A 140 1.53 -1.80 0.69
CA LEU A 140 1.98 -0.40 0.65
C LEU A 140 3.07 -0.17 -0.39
N MET A 141 4.00 -1.13 -0.53
CA MET A 141 5.19 -1.00 -1.38
C MET A 141 4.90 -0.64 -2.84
N PRO A 142 3.85 -1.15 -3.52
CA PRO A 142 3.49 -0.70 -4.86
C PRO A 142 3.24 0.81 -4.98
N TYR A 143 2.56 1.41 -3.99
CA TYR A 143 2.29 2.86 -3.98
C TYR A 143 3.55 3.68 -3.71
N VAL A 144 4.42 3.20 -2.81
CA VAL A 144 5.72 3.81 -2.53
C VAL A 144 6.59 3.80 -3.78
N ARG A 145 6.72 2.65 -4.46
CA ARG A 145 7.50 2.51 -5.71
C ARG A 145 6.94 3.37 -6.84
N ALA A 146 5.62 3.43 -6.99
CA ALA A 146 4.97 4.35 -7.93
C ALA A 146 5.27 5.82 -7.61
N GLY A 147 5.33 6.17 -6.32
CA GLY A 147 5.66 7.51 -5.84
C GLY A 147 7.12 7.88 -6.11
N MET A 148 8.06 6.99 -5.82
CA MET A 148 9.48 7.17 -6.10
C MET A 148 9.74 7.39 -7.59
N THR A 149 8.97 6.71 -8.45
CA THR A 149 9.07 6.84 -9.90
C THR A 149 8.02 7.79 -10.49
N HIS A 150 7.46 8.70 -9.69
CA HIS A 150 6.47 9.66 -10.16
C HIS A 150 7.12 10.80 -10.98
N LEU A 151 6.36 11.40 -11.90
CA LEU A 151 6.84 12.51 -12.75
C LEU A 151 7.13 13.78 -11.94
N ALA A 152 6.27 14.09 -10.97
CA ALA A 152 6.42 15.24 -10.07
C ALA A 152 7.49 14.98 -8.99
N ALA A 153 8.48 15.87 -8.88
CA ALA A 153 9.65 15.69 -8.01
C ALA A 153 9.30 15.73 -6.51
N ASP A 154 8.32 16.54 -6.13
CA ASP A 154 7.83 16.64 -4.76
C ASP A 154 7.12 15.36 -4.30
N ILE A 155 6.41 14.65 -5.18
CA ILE A 155 5.84 13.33 -4.89
C ILE A 155 6.96 12.30 -4.70
N ARG A 156 8.00 12.31 -5.55
CA ARG A 156 9.17 11.42 -5.38
C ARG A 156 9.82 11.58 -4.01
N VAL A 157 10.04 12.83 -3.58
CA VAL A 157 10.63 13.12 -2.26
C VAL A 157 9.74 12.61 -1.14
N THR A 158 8.41 12.84 -1.20
CA THR A 158 7.51 12.34 -0.17
C THR A 158 7.43 10.81 -0.14
N ALA A 159 7.49 10.14 -1.29
CA ALA A 159 7.50 8.68 -1.34
C ALA A 159 8.77 8.09 -0.70
N VAL A 160 9.92 8.76 -0.88
CA VAL A 160 11.17 8.40 -0.19
C VAL A 160 11.06 8.61 1.34
N ASP A 161 10.36 9.66 1.79
CA ASP A 161 10.07 9.85 3.23
C ASP A 161 9.17 8.74 3.80
N VAL A 162 8.19 8.27 3.02
CA VAL A 162 7.35 7.14 3.41
C VAL A 162 8.16 5.84 3.44
N LEU A 163 9.06 5.63 2.46
CA LEU A 163 9.94 4.46 2.44
C LEU A 163 10.88 4.44 3.66
N SER A 164 11.51 5.57 4.00
CA SER A 164 12.37 5.67 5.18
C SER A 164 11.63 5.30 6.46
N TRP A 165 10.42 5.83 6.64
CA TRP A 165 9.57 5.43 7.77
C TRP A 165 9.22 3.94 7.76
N LEU A 166 8.91 3.35 6.60
CA LEU A 166 8.63 1.91 6.51
C LEU A 166 9.85 1.06 6.85
N VAL A 167 11.04 1.45 6.40
CA VAL A 167 12.30 0.75 6.74
C VAL A 167 12.60 0.86 8.24
N GLU A 168 12.36 2.04 8.83
CA GLU A 168 12.52 2.28 10.27
C GLU A 168 11.67 1.33 11.13
N ILE A 169 10.42 1.08 10.73
CA ILE A 169 9.49 0.25 11.53
C ILE A 169 9.44 -1.23 11.14
N ALA A 170 9.82 -1.56 9.90
CA ALA A 170 9.57 -2.87 9.29
C ALA A 170 10.63 -3.20 8.21
N GLY A 171 11.91 -2.91 8.49
CA GLY A 171 13.03 -3.06 7.54
C GLY A 171 13.08 -4.43 6.86
N GLU A 172 13.08 -5.51 7.65
CA GLU A 172 13.13 -6.89 7.12
C GLU A 172 11.91 -7.19 6.24
N ALA A 173 10.70 -6.83 6.68
CA ALA A 173 9.49 -7.02 5.87
C ALA A 173 9.53 -6.22 4.55
N VAL A 174 10.15 -5.03 4.54
CA VAL A 174 10.31 -4.19 3.35
C VAL A 174 11.23 -4.83 2.32
N VAL A 175 12.37 -5.39 2.74
CA VAL A 175 13.34 -6.00 1.83
C VAL A 175 12.93 -7.40 1.37
N SER A 176 12.21 -8.15 2.21
CA SER A 176 11.84 -9.56 1.97
C SER A 176 10.49 -9.74 1.28
N CYS A 177 9.62 -8.73 1.25
CA CYS A 177 8.35 -8.81 0.55
C CYS A 177 8.51 -8.97 -0.98
N ALA A 178 7.44 -9.40 -1.66
CA ALA A 178 7.47 -9.66 -3.10
C ALA A 178 7.84 -8.39 -3.92
N GLY A 179 8.98 -8.45 -4.61
CA GLY A 179 9.55 -7.30 -5.29
C GLY A 179 10.02 -6.17 -4.36
N GLY A 180 10.16 -6.45 -3.07
CA GLY A 180 10.72 -5.56 -2.06
C GLY A 180 12.17 -5.22 -2.35
N TRP A 181 12.96 -6.20 -2.80
CA TRP A 181 14.37 -6.02 -3.12
C TRP A 181 14.61 -5.39 -4.52
N ILE A 182 14.50 -6.18 -5.59
CA ILE A 182 14.90 -5.77 -6.95
C ILE A 182 14.12 -4.56 -7.45
N LYS A 183 12.78 -4.57 -7.34
CA LYS A 183 11.97 -3.43 -7.85
C LYS A 183 12.24 -2.15 -7.07
N THR A 184 12.52 -2.22 -5.77
CA THR A 184 12.85 -1.03 -4.97
C THR A 184 14.25 -0.50 -5.29
N LEU A 185 15.24 -1.37 -5.46
CA LEU A 185 16.58 -0.98 -5.93
C LEU A 185 16.52 -0.30 -7.30
N ASN A 186 15.75 -0.83 -8.24
CA ASN A 186 15.48 -0.18 -9.52
C ASN A 186 14.83 1.20 -9.35
N CYS A 187 13.93 1.38 -8.38
CA CYS A 187 13.35 2.70 -8.08
C CYS A 187 14.43 3.67 -7.58
N PHE A 188 15.33 3.25 -6.69
CA PHE A 188 16.46 4.07 -6.23
C PHE A 188 17.37 4.49 -7.39
N LEU A 189 17.77 3.54 -8.23
CA LEU A 189 18.59 3.81 -9.41
C LEU A 189 17.91 4.82 -10.34
N SER A 190 16.60 4.67 -10.58
CA SER A 190 15.83 5.63 -11.39
C SER A 190 15.79 7.03 -10.78
N VAL A 191 15.60 7.15 -9.47
CA VAL A 191 15.52 8.44 -8.77
C VAL A 191 16.88 9.15 -8.73
N LEU A 192 17.96 8.38 -8.58
CA LEU A 192 19.33 8.89 -8.55
C LEU A 192 19.94 9.12 -9.95
N GLY A 193 19.29 8.63 -11.00
CA GLY A 193 19.82 8.67 -12.36
C GLY A 193 20.98 7.71 -12.60
N TRP A 194 21.10 6.66 -11.78
CA TRP A 194 22.17 5.67 -11.82
C TRP A 194 21.76 4.49 -12.70
N HIS A 195 21.77 4.67 -14.02
CA HIS A 195 21.19 3.69 -14.94
C HIS A 195 22.06 2.41 -15.12
N THR A 196 21.48 1.23 -14.90
CA THR A 196 21.86 -0.08 -15.47
C THR A 196 21.37 -0.23 -16.93
N GLU A 197 21.87 -1.22 -17.69
CA GLU A 197 21.32 -1.57 -19.02
C GLU A 197 19.82 -1.91 -18.95
N GLU A 198 19.35 -2.55 -17.87
CA GLU A 198 17.93 -2.87 -17.66
C GLU A 198 17.09 -1.64 -17.29
N SER A 199 17.59 -0.78 -16.40
CA SER A 199 16.91 0.47 -16.00
C SER A 199 16.95 1.55 -17.09
N SER A 200 17.78 1.39 -18.13
CA SER A 200 17.79 2.26 -19.32
C SER A 200 16.50 2.14 -20.14
N LYS A 201 15.76 1.03 -19.99
CA LYS A 201 14.41 0.86 -20.56
C LYS A 201 13.39 1.81 -19.93
N TRP A 202 13.64 2.26 -18.70
CA TRP A 202 12.86 3.30 -18.03
C TRP A 202 13.45 4.67 -18.39
N SER A 203 12.68 5.50 -19.10
CA SER A 203 13.08 6.79 -19.70
C SER A 203 14.27 7.50 -19.03
N SER A 204 15.37 7.58 -19.77
CA SER A 204 16.66 8.22 -19.44
C SER A 204 16.61 9.75 -19.25
N ASN A 205 15.44 10.39 -19.39
CA ASN A 205 15.30 11.85 -19.42
C ASN A 205 14.67 12.48 -18.17
N ARG A 206 14.57 11.76 -17.05
CA ARG A 206 14.08 12.35 -15.80
C ARG A 206 15.20 13.06 -15.07
N ALA A 207 15.38 14.36 -15.36
CA ALA A 207 16.21 15.24 -14.55
C ALA A 207 15.88 15.03 -13.06
N ALA A 208 16.82 14.42 -12.30
CA ALA A 208 16.56 13.71 -11.05
C ALA A 208 15.66 14.48 -10.07
N PHE A 209 15.79 15.80 -9.99
CA PHE A 209 14.94 16.66 -9.14
C PHE A 209 14.63 18.05 -9.72
N GLY A 210 14.83 18.28 -11.02
CA GLY A 210 14.61 19.60 -11.65
C GLY A 210 15.32 20.76 -10.91
N LYS A 211 14.69 21.94 -10.82
CA LYS A 211 15.22 23.10 -10.06
C LYS A 211 15.43 22.82 -8.56
N ALA A 212 14.71 21.85 -7.98
CA ALA A 212 14.89 21.45 -6.57
C ALA A 212 16.18 20.65 -6.34
N GLY A 213 16.73 20.02 -7.40
CA GLY A 213 18.03 19.36 -7.38
C GLY A 213 19.22 20.30 -7.27
N ALA A 214 19.04 21.60 -7.58
CA ALA A 214 20.11 22.60 -7.55
C ALA A 214 20.76 22.82 -6.18
N LYS A 215 20.14 22.32 -5.09
CA LYS A 215 20.68 22.37 -3.73
C LYS A 215 21.13 21.00 -3.19
N GLY A 216 21.07 19.93 -3.96
CA GLY A 216 21.48 18.57 -3.55
C GLY A 216 20.63 17.91 -2.46
N LYS A 217 19.81 18.65 -1.71
CA LYS A 217 19.02 18.14 -0.56
C LYS A 217 18.15 16.92 -0.85
N PRO A 218 17.41 16.86 -1.98
CA PRO A 218 16.63 15.65 -2.31
C PRO A 218 17.52 14.43 -2.54
N MET A 219 18.69 14.61 -3.16
CA MET A 219 19.65 13.55 -3.42
C MET A 219 20.30 13.06 -2.12
N VAL A 220 20.68 13.96 -1.20
CA VAL A 220 21.16 13.61 0.14
C VAL A 220 20.16 12.72 0.87
N LYS A 221 18.87 13.08 0.83
CA LYS A 221 17.81 12.29 1.44
C LYS A 221 17.72 10.90 0.81
N VAL A 222 17.66 10.81 -0.51
CA VAL A 222 17.56 9.51 -1.21
C VAL A 222 18.76 8.61 -0.91
N LEU A 223 19.98 9.18 -0.83
CA LEU A 223 21.18 8.44 -0.46
C LEU A 223 21.12 7.93 0.99
N GLY A 224 20.60 8.74 1.92
CA GLY A 224 20.39 8.31 3.31
C GLY A 224 19.42 7.13 3.39
N VAL A 225 18.27 7.24 2.73
CA VAL A 225 17.25 6.15 2.71
C VAL A 225 17.75 4.92 1.95
N LEU A 226 18.59 5.10 0.93
CA LEU A 226 19.27 3.98 0.27
C LEU A 226 20.22 3.27 1.24
N ALA A 227 20.95 4.01 2.07
CA ALA A 227 21.81 3.40 3.10
C ALA A 227 20.98 2.61 4.12
N GLU A 228 19.88 3.20 4.64
CA GLU A 228 18.94 2.51 5.55
C GLU A 228 18.36 1.23 4.92
N PHE A 229 17.95 1.30 3.65
CA PHE A 229 17.40 0.16 2.93
C PHE A 229 18.43 -0.95 2.66
N LEU A 230 19.67 -0.58 2.32
CA LEU A 230 20.74 -1.56 2.13
C LEU A 230 21.18 -2.16 3.47
N GLU A 231 21.22 -1.38 4.53
CA GLU A 231 21.50 -1.88 5.88
C GLU A 231 20.47 -2.94 6.26
N ALA A 232 19.18 -2.65 6.08
CA ALA A 232 18.11 -3.60 6.36
C ALA A 232 18.15 -4.87 5.49
N GLY A 233 18.80 -4.85 4.31
CA GLY A 233 18.81 -5.99 3.39
C GLY A 233 20.10 -6.79 3.33
N ILE A 234 21.25 -6.13 3.50
CA ILE A 234 22.59 -6.72 3.36
C ILE A 234 23.58 -6.25 4.45
N GLY A 235 23.13 -5.40 5.39
CA GLY A 235 23.91 -5.01 6.57
C GLY A 235 24.24 -6.22 7.43
N GLU A 236 25.10 -6.03 8.43
CA GLU A 236 25.37 -7.10 9.40
C GLU A 236 24.11 -7.31 10.25
N ASP A 237 23.66 -8.57 10.35
CA ASP A 237 22.53 -8.95 11.18
C ASP A 237 22.91 -8.72 12.65
N GLY A 238 22.59 -7.54 13.16
CA GLY A 238 22.57 -7.31 14.60
C GLY A 238 21.40 -8.09 15.17
N ASP A 239 21.66 -9.30 15.67
CA ASP A 239 20.71 -10.13 16.45
C ASP A 239 19.81 -11.11 15.65
N ASP A 240 20.30 -11.72 14.57
CA ASP A 240 19.82 -13.06 14.21
C ASP A 240 20.54 -14.07 15.11
N GLY A 241 20.05 -14.15 16.36
CA GLY A 241 20.46 -15.08 17.41
C GLY A 241 21.66 -15.93 17.03
N GLU A 242 22.86 -15.38 17.21
CA GLU A 242 23.99 -16.23 17.52
C GLU A 242 23.47 -17.09 18.66
N MET A 243 23.18 -18.36 18.37
CA MET A 243 23.29 -19.37 19.38
C MET A 243 24.70 -19.15 19.92
N GLU A 244 24.82 -18.41 21.02
CA GLU A 244 26.02 -18.40 21.83
C GLU A 244 26.31 -19.88 22.00
N VAL A 245 27.31 -20.36 21.25
CA VAL A 245 27.85 -21.68 21.45
C VAL A 245 28.59 -21.52 22.76
N ASP A 246 27.83 -21.67 23.85
CA ASP A 246 28.36 -21.61 25.19
C ASP A 246 29.44 -22.69 25.24
N GLU A 247 30.69 -22.23 25.28
CA GLU A 247 31.90 -23.03 25.38
C GLU A 247 31.96 -23.79 26.73
N SER A 248 30.89 -23.74 27.53
CA SER A 248 30.64 -24.55 28.71
C SER A 248 29.83 -25.83 28.46
N GLY A 249 30.05 -26.54 27.35
CA GLY A 249 29.82 -27.99 27.25
C GLY A 249 28.42 -28.54 27.59
N THR A 250 27.41 -27.69 27.65
CA THR A 250 25.99 -28.03 27.87
C THR A 250 25.09 -27.23 26.93
N GLY A 251 25.58 -27.03 25.70
CA GLY A 251 24.81 -26.40 24.63
C GLY A 251 23.60 -27.23 24.23
N THR A 252 22.42 -26.63 24.33
CA THR A 252 21.17 -27.08 23.69
C THR A 252 21.23 -26.86 22.17
N GLY A 253 22.26 -27.42 21.52
CA GLY A 253 22.47 -27.31 20.08
C GLY A 253 23.42 -28.40 19.61
N GLY A 254 22.91 -29.38 18.86
CA GLY A 254 23.73 -30.35 18.11
C GLY A 254 23.75 -31.80 18.61
N GLY A 255 22.81 -32.21 19.47
CA GLY A 255 22.59 -33.63 19.79
C GLY A 255 21.38 -34.19 19.04
N PHE A 256 21.48 -35.41 18.51
CA PHE A 256 20.30 -36.15 18.04
C PHE A 256 19.40 -36.51 19.24
N PRO A 257 18.06 -36.39 19.11
CA PRO A 257 17.33 -35.93 17.92
C PRO A 257 17.47 -34.42 17.71
N ILE A 258 17.44 -33.97 16.45
CA ILE A 258 17.46 -32.55 16.08
C ILE A 258 16.20 -31.91 16.67
N VAL A 259 16.34 -31.22 17.79
CA VAL A 259 15.23 -30.55 18.49
C VAL A 259 15.19 -29.07 18.11
N GLN A 260 15.05 -28.76 16.81
CA GLN A 260 14.74 -27.39 16.39
C GLN A 260 13.26 -27.13 16.69
N THR A 261 12.93 -26.99 17.98
CA THR A 261 11.54 -26.85 18.44
C THR A 261 10.88 -25.64 17.77
N ASP A 262 11.61 -24.54 17.63
CA ASP A 262 11.07 -23.28 17.11
C ASP A 262 10.56 -23.37 15.66
N VAL A 263 11.20 -24.16 14.78
CA VAL A 263 10.73 -24.32 13.39
C VAL A 263 9.47 -25.19 13.28
N HIS A 264 9.14 -25.93 14.34
CA HIS A 264 7.95 -26.76 14.44
C HIS A 264 6.80 -26.09 15.20
N MET A 265 7.01 -24.88 15.73
CA MET A 265 5.99 -24.08 16.40
C MET A 265 5.18 -23.24 15.40
N VAL A 266 4.02 -22.75 15.83
CA VAL A 266 3.23 -21.80 15.03
C VAL A 266 4.07 -20.54 14.81
N PRO A 267 4.30 -20.11 13.55
CA PRO A 267 5.09 -18.92 13.26
C PRO A 267 4.50 -17.66 13.90
N LYS A 268 5.38 -16.74 14.28
CA LYS A 268 5.00 -15.45 14.89
C LYS A 268 4.58 -14.40 13.86
N SER A 269 4.94 -14.58 12.59
CA SER A 269 4.54 -13.70 11.48
C SER A 269 3.11 -14.03 11.01
N ALA A 270 2.36 -13.02 10.56
CA ALA A 270 1.03 -13.21 9.98
C ALA A 270 1.07 -13.97 8.64
N GLN A 271 2.21 -13.98 7.94
CA GLN A 271 2.34 -14.46 6.55
C GLN A 271 3.57 -15.38 6.33
N PRO A 272 3.74 -16.45 7.12
CA PRO A 272 5.01 -17.20 7.20
C PRO A 272 5.37 -18.04 5.97
N TYR A 273 4.43 -18.28 5.05
CA TYR A 273 4.64 -19.13 3.85
C TYR A 273 4.36 -18.38 2.55
N VAL A 274 4.32 -17.04 2.59
CA VAL A 274 3.97 -16.24 1.41
C VAL A 274 5.06 -16.30 0.32
N TYR A 275 6.31 -16.59 0.68
CA TYR A 275 7.40 -16.84 -0.27
C TYR A 275 7.17 -18.06 -1.17
N LEU A 276 6.46 -19.09 -0.69
CA LEU A 276 6.14 -20.27 -1.49
C LEU A 276 5.19 -19.96 -2.66
N ASN A 277 4.50 -18.81 -2.62
CA ASN A 277 3.63 -18.30 -3.68
C ASN A 277 2.59 -19.33 -4.20
N LEU A 278 2.11 -20.24 -3.36
CA LEU A 278 1.25 -21.38 -3.75
C LEU A 278 -0.09 -20.96 -4.38
N PHE A 279 -0.57 -19.77 -4.03
CA PHE A 279 -1.88 -19.24 -4.47
C PHE A 279 -1.76 -17.96 -5.30
N GLY A 280 -0.54 -17.51 -5.61
CA GLY A 280 -0.30 -16.29 -6.39
C GLY A 280 -0.04 -16.57 -7.86
N ALA A 281 -0.02 -15.50 -8.66
CA ALA A 281 0.49 -15.60 -10.02
C ALA A 281 2.00 -15.90 -9.98
N PRO A 282 2.54 -16.64 -10.96
CA PRO A 282 3.99 -16.81 -11.11
C PRO A 282 4.69 -15.45 -11.10
N ARG A 283 5.75 -15.34 -10.30
CA ARG A 283 6.53 -14.12 -10.17
C ARG A 283 7.68 -14.16 -11.16
N ASP A 284 8.01 -13.00 -11.69
CA ASP A 284 9.27 -12.77 -12.39
C ASP A 284 10.40 -12.62 -11.36
N GLU A 285 11.66 -12.74 -11.79
CA GLU A 285 12.82 -12.57 -10.90
C GLU A 285 12.77 -11.22 -10.15
N GLU A 286 12.24 -10.17 -10.79
CA GLU A 286 12.08 -8.85 -10.16
C GLU A 286 10.98 -8.81 -9.09
N GLY A 287 9.96 -9.67 -9.21
CA GLY A 287 8.83 -9.78 -8.30
C GLY A 287 9.00 -10.85 -7.23
N GLU A 288 10.10 -11.59 -7.27
CA GLU A 288 10.39 -12.67 -6.32
C GLU A 288 10.58 -12.15 -4.89
N MET A 289 10.42 -13.05 -3.91
CA MET A 289 10.77 -12.81 -2.52
C MET A 289 12.18 -13.32 -2.23
N TYR A 290 13.02 -12.48 -1.63
CA TYR A 290 14.37 -12.83 -1.23
C TYR A 290 14.44 -12.75 0.29
N GLU A 291 14.24 -13.89 0.96
CA GLU A 291 14.09 -13.93 2.42
C GLU A 291 15.42 -13.90 3.15
N THR A 292 16.48 -14.44 2.56
CA THR A 292 17.79 -14.46 3.22
C THR A 292 18.67 -13.33 2.73
N ARG A 293 19.53 -12.87 3.64
CA ARG A 293 20.57 -11.89 3.37
C ARG A 293 21.49 -12.33 2.22
N GLU A 294 21.84 -13.62 2.14
CA GLU A 294 22.74 -14.16 1.12
C GLU A 294 22.13 -14.07 -0.28
N GLU A 295 20.84 -14.38 -0.40
CA GLU A 295 20.12 -14.27 -1.67
C GLU A 295 20.04 -12.82 -2.12
N ARG A 296 19.68 -11.91 -1.20
CA ARG A 296 19.67 -10.46 -1.44
C ARG A 296 21.04 -9.96 -1.88
N PHE A 297 22.11 -10.36 -1.19
CA PHE A 297 23.48 -9.97 -1.51
C PHE A 297 23.95 -10.53 -2.86
N ARG A 298 23.64 -11.80 -3.18
CA ARG A 298 23.99 -12.42 -4.47
C ARG A 298 23.38 -11.66 -5.65
N VAL A 299 22.09 -11.33 -5.55
CA VAL A 299 21.38 -10.53 -6.56
C VAL A 299 21.94 -9.12 -6.64
N PHE A 300 22.19 -8.50 -5.49
CA PHE A 300 22.77 -7.16 -5.41
C PHE A 300 24.14 -7.10 -6.09
N LYS A 301 25.04 -8.04 -5.77
CA LYS A 301 26.37 -8.19 -6.37
C LYS A 301 26.29 -8.38 -7.89
N GLY A 302 25.35 -9.20 -8.36
CA GLY A 302 25.20 -9.50 -9.78
C GLY A 302 24.66 -8.36 -10.64
N ARG A 303 23.71 -7.57 -10.14
CA ARG A 303 22.97 -6.58 -10.95
C ARG A 303 23.16 -5.12 -10.57
N PHE A 304 23.35 -4.84 -9.29
CA PHE A 304 23.25 -3.49 -8.73
C PHE A 304 24.58 -2.90 -8.29
N LEU A 305 25.52 -3.75 -7.88
CA LEU A 305 26.78 -3.32 -7.29
C LEU A 305 27.58 -2.35 -8.17
N VAL A 306 27.84 -2.73 -9.43
CA VAL A 306 28.60 -1.91 -10.38
C VAL A 306 27.95 -0.54 -10.64
N PRO A 307 26.64 -0.46 -10.98
CA PRO A 307 25.95 0.82 -11.13
C PRO A 307 25.97 1.69 -9.87
N VAL A 308 25.79 1.08 -8.69
CA VAL A 308 25.81 1.77 -7.39
C VAL A 308 27.20 2.32 -7.12
N GLU A 309 28.27 1.52 -7.27
CA GLU A 309 29.65 1.99 -7.07
C GLU A 309 30.01 3.17 -7.99
N ARG A 310 29.64 3.09 -9.27
CA ARG A 310 29.84 4.19 -10.22
C ARG A 310 29.06 5.43 -9.80
N GLY A 311 27.81 5.26 -9.36
CA GLY A 311 26.97 6.36 -8.87
C GLY A 311 27.53 7.02 -7.59
N LEU A 312 28.05 6.21 -6.67
CA LEU A 312 28.70 6.67 -5.44
C LEU A 312 29.99 7.43 -5.73
N GLU A 313 30.80 6.98 -6.68
CA GLU A 313 32.01 7.68 -7.10
C GLU A 313 31.68 9.05 -7.72
N SER A 314 30.66 9.12 -8.58
CA SER A 314 30.16 10.41 -9.10
C SER A 314 29.67 11.33 -7.97
N ALA A 315 28.86 10.81 -7.04
CA ALA A 315 28.35 11.58 -5.91
C ALA A 315 29.47 12.05 -4.96
N ARG A 316 30.55 11.28 -4.85
CA ARG A 316 31.75 11.64 -4.08
C ARG A 316 32.52 12.77 -4.76
N GLN A 317 32.65 12.74 -6.08
CA GLN A 317 33.31 13.78 -6.87
C GLN A 317 32.55 15.12 -6.83
N ASP A 318 31.21 15.08 -6.78
CA ASP A 318 30.38 16.28 -6.61
C ASP A 318 30.62 17.00 -5.26
N GLY A 319 31.10 16.26 -4.25
CA GLY A 319 31.48 16.80 -2.94
C GLY A 319 30.30 17.33 -2.11
N GLY A 320 30.62 18.15 -1.10
CA GLY A 320 29.62 18.81 -0.26
C GLY A 320 28.76 17.85 0.59
N GLU A 321 27.47 18.16 0.74
CA GLU A 321 26.53 17.32 1.50
C GLU A 321 26.23 15.99 0.78
N VAL A 322 26.22 15.98 -0.55
CA VAL A 322 25.95 14.78 -1.36
C VAL A 322 27.07 13.75 -1.22
N GLY A 323 28.34 14.19 -1.30
CA GLY A 323 29.48 13.32 -1.06
C GLY A 323 29.60 12.79 0.37
N ARG A 324 29.06 13.52 1.37
CA ARG A 324 28.94 13.01 2.75
C ARG A 324 27.82 11.99 2.88
N ALA A 325 26.70 12.15 2.17
CA ALA A 325 25.62 11.17 2.19
C ALA A 325 26.02 9.86 1.49
N SER A 326 26.80 9.93 0.41
CA SER A 326 27.29 8.74 -0.30
C SER A 326 28.28 7.89 0.52
N SER A 327 28.94 8.48 1.52
CA SER A 327 29.83 7.71 2.40
C SER A 327 29.07 6.76 3.31
N ALA A 328 27.81 7.07 3.69
CA ALA A 328 26.96 6.19 4.47
C ALA A 328 26.66 4.89 3.68
N VAL A 329 26.23 5.02 2.42
CA VAL A 329 26.04 3.88 1.52
C VAL A 329 27.35 3.10 1.33
N SER A 330 28.46 3.81 1.15
CA SER A 330 29.79 3.18 0.99
C SER A 330 30.23 2.41 2.23
N LYS A 331 29.78 2.82 3.43
CA LYS A 331 30.04 2.14 4.70
C LYS A 331 29.32 0.79 4.71
N VAL A 332 28.00 0.80 4.48
CA VAL A 332 27.17 -0.42 4.40
C VAL A 332 27.74 -1.41 3.38
N LEU A 333 28.16 -0.93 2.20
CA LEU A 333 28.75 -1.80 1.18
C LEU A 333 30.09 -2.43 1.59
N LYS A 334 30.88 -1.74 2.42
CA LYS A 334 32.13 -2.30 2.94
C LYS A 334 31.87 -3.35 4.01
N GLU A 335 30.93 -3.09 4.91
CA GLU A 335 30.50 -4.04 5.95
C GLU A 335 29.91 -5.30 5.30
N ALA A 336 29.00 -5.13 4.34
CA ALA A 336 28.43 -6.25 3.59
C ALA A 336 29.47 -7.09 2.81
N ARG A 337 30.63 -6.52 2.46
CA ARG A 337 31.75 -7.20 1.77
C ARG A 337 32.78 -7.80 2.72
N GLY A 338 32.97 -7.21 3.89
CA GLY A 338 33.94 -7.62 4.90
C GLY A 338 33.55 -8.92 5.61
N VAL A 339 32.29 -9.34 5.47
CA VAL A 339 31.86 -10.71 5.71
C VAL A 339 32.41 -11.58 4.57
N ASP A 340 33.69 -11.94 4.69
CA ASP A 340 34.36 -12.90 3.80
C ASP A 340 33.60 -14.24 3.85
N TRP A 341 32.78 -14.49 2.83
CA TRP A 341 32.33 -15.84 2.50
C TRP A 341 33.23 -16.36 1.39
N GLU A 342 34.49 -16.68 1.70
CA GLU A 342 35.22 -17.62 0.85
C GLU A 342 34.84 -19.05 1.26
N VAL A 343 33.84 -19.56 0.51
CA VAL A 343 33.43 -20.97 0.32
C VAL A 343 32.65 -21.64 1.44
#